data_AF-A0A2J8WA29-F1
#
_entry.id   AF-A0A2J8WA29-F1
#
_cell.length_a   1.000
_cell.length_b   1.000
_cell.length_c   1.000
_cell.angle_alpha   90.00
_cell.angle_beta   90.00
_cell.angle_gamma   90.00
#
_symmetry.space_group_name_H-M   'P 1'
#
loop_
_entity.id
_entity.type
_entity.pdbx_description
1 polymer ?
#
loop_
_entity_poly.entity_id
_entity_poly.type
_entity_poly.pdbx_seq_one_letter_code
_entity_poly.pdbx_strand_id
1 'polypeptide(L)'
;VMRTWVLLPAVLWCLTGAYREPDYSYQMAVRFTTKSCIGRYNDVFFRVLKKILDNLMSDLSCHVIEPSYKCHSVEIPEHGLIYELFIAFQVNPFAPGWKGACNGSVDCEDTTNHNILQARDRIEEFFRSQAYIFYHNFNKTLPAMHFVDHSLQVVRLDSCRPGFGKNEGLHSNCASCCVVCSPATFSPDVNVTCQTCVSVLTYGAKSCPQTSNKNQQY
;
A
#
# COMPACT_ATOMS: atom_id res chain seq x y z
N VAL A 1 50.84 -9.40 -27.56
CA VAL A 1 49.60 -10.11 -27.14
C VAL A 1 49.14 -9.48 -25.84
N MET A 2 48.20 -8.54 -25.96
CA MET A 2 47.85 -7.57 -24.92
C MET A 2 46.75 -8.14 -24.00
N ARG A 3 46.94 -7.95 -22.71
CA ARG A 3 46.18 -8.53 -21.59
C ARG A 3 44.71 -8.09 -21.59
N THR A 4 43.79 -9.03 -21.75
CA THR A 4 42.36 -8.91 -21.44
C THR A 4 42.13 -9.35 -19.98
N TRP A 5 42.24 -8.42 -19.04
CA TRP A 5 41.91 -8.65 -17.62
C TRP A 5 41.29 -7.40 -16.99
N VAL A 6 40.15 -6.90 -17.48
CA VAL A 6 39.38 -5.85 -16.76
C VAL A 6 37.89 -5.86 -17.16
N LEU A 7 37.12 -6.95 -16.93
CA LEU A 7 35.65 -6.85 -17.10
C LEU A 7 34.81 -7.68 -16.11
N LEU A 8 35.40 -8.56 -15.31
CA LEU A 8 34.64 -9.43 -14.40
C LEU A 8 34.18 -8.81 -13.06
N PRO A 9 34.78 -7.76 -12.46
CA PRO A 9 34.30 -7.26 -11.16
C PRO A 9 33.03 -6.39 -11.25
N ALA A 10 32.84 -5.67 -12.36
CA ALA A 10 31.72 -4.73 -12.51
C ALA A 10 30.38 -5.43 -12.73
N VAL A 11 30.38 -6.56 -13.46
CA VAL A 11 29.17 -7.34 -13.73
C VAL A 11 28.66 -8.03 -12.46
N LEU A 12 29.55 -8.46 -11.56
CA LEU A 12 29.18 -9.11 -10.31
C LEU A 12 28.65 -8.11 -9.25
N TRP A 13 29.05 -6.84 -9.33
CA TRP A 13 28.48 -5.75 -8.50
C TRP A 13 27.11 -5.27 -9.00
N CYS A 14 26.84 -5.34 -10.31
CA CYS A 14 25.52 -5.02 -10.86
C CYS A 14 24.43 -6.04 -10.47
N LEU A 15 24.81 -7.29 -10.14
CA LEU A 15 23.86 -8.37 -9.86
C LEU A 15 23.37 -8.44 -8.42
N THR A 16 23.95 -7.69 -7.47
CA THR A 16 23.63 -7.83 -6.04
C THR A 16 23.11 -6.55 -5.35
N GLY A 17 23.09 -5.39 -6.02
CA GLY A 17 22.69 -4.13 -5.36
C GLY A 17 21.94 -3.09 -6.19
N ALA A 18 21.65 -3.34 -7.47
CA ALA A 18 21.04 -2.33 -8.35
C ALA A 18 19.50 -2.40 -8.45
N TYR A 19 18.91 -3.50 -8.00
CA TYR A 19 17.49 -3.83 -8.16
C TYR A 19 16.93 -4.36 -6.85
N ARG A 20 15.70 -3.97 -6.52
CA ARG A 20 14.90 -4.56 -5.45
C ARG A 20 13.43 -4.61 -5.86
N GLU A 21 12.68 -5.64 -5.45
CA GLU A 21 11.24 -5.62 -5.63
C GLU A 21 10.62 -4.50 -4.78
N PRO A 22 9.53 -3.87 -5.24
CA PRO A 22 8.89 -2.83 -4.46
C PRO A 22 8.24 -3.45 -3.22
N ASP A 23 8.44 -2.81 -2.08
CA ASP A 23 7.57 -3.02 -0.91
C ASP A 23 6.15 -2.58 -1.33
N TYR A 24 5.10 -3.26 -0.89
CA TYR A 24 3.73 -2.89 -1.30
C TYR A 24 2.70 -2.95 -0.18
N SER A 25 1.67 -2.16 -0.36
CA SER A 25 0.46 -2.11 0.46
C SER A 25 -0.76 -2.34 -0.42
N TYR A 26 -1.92 -2.60 0.20
CA TYR A 26 -3.19 -2.69 -0.51
C TYR A 26 -4.10 -1.56 -0.10
N GLN A 27 -4.49 -0.72 -1.06
CA GLN A 27 -5.62 0.19 -0.92
C GLN A 27 -6.90 -0.60 -1.14
N MET A 28 -7.81 -0.52 -0.19
CA MET A 28 -9.10 -1.19 -0.25
C MET A 28 -10.24 -0.20 -0.09
N ALA A 29 -11.36 -0.51 -0.75
CA ALA A 29 -12.60 0.23 -0.59
C ALA A 29 -13.80 -0.73 -0.58
N VAL A 30 -14.79 -0.47 0.27
CA VAL A 30 -16.02 -1.26 0.41
C VAL A 30 -17.22 -0.36 0.58
N ARG A 31 -18.42 -0.88 0.26
CA ARG A 31 -19.68 -0.19 0.49
C ARG A 31 -20.57 -0.97 1.45
N PHE A 32 -21.22 -0.25 2.36
CA PHE A 32 -22.23 -0.78 3.28
C PHE A 32 -23.50 0.05 3.18
N THR A 33 -24.66 -0.58 3.27
CA THR A 33 -25.91 0.17 3.45
C THR A 33 -26.00 0.75 4.86
N THR A 34 -26.76 1.81 5.04
CA THR A 34 -27.14 2.31 6.37
C THR A 34 -28.55 2.89 6.35
N LYS A 35 -29.14 3.08 7.53
CA LYS A 35 -30.47 3.71 7.65
C LYS A 35 -30.44 5.22 7.45
N SER A 36 -29.31 5.86 7.76
CA SER A 36 -29.17 7.31 7.70
C SER A 36 -27.70 7.71 7.73
N CYS A 37 -27.36 8.79 7.05
CA CYS A 37 -26.06 9.45 7.22
C CYS A 37 -25.96 10.27 8.51
N ILE A 38 -27.09 10.57 9.15
CA ILE A 38 -27.17 11.33 10.39
C ILE A 38 -27.22 10.37 11.58
N GLY A 39 -26.25 10.46 12.47
CA GLY A 39 -26.24 9.74 13.76
C GLY A 39 -24.91 9.08 14.08
N ARG A 40 -24.76 8.65 15.35
CA ARG A 40 -23.52 8.07 15.89
C ARG A 40 -23.29 6.60 15.52
N TYR A 41 -24.30 5.93 14.96
CA TYR A 41 -24.21 4.50 14.64
C TYR A 41 -23.16 4.20 13.58
N ASN A 42 -23.01 5.09 12.58
CA ASN A 42 -22.00 4.94 11.53
C ASN A 42 -20.57 5.01 12.13
N ASP A 43 -20.31 5.93 13.06
CA ASP A 43 -19.03 6.02 13.78
C ASP A 43 -18.73 4.77 14.61
N VAL A 44 -19.74 4.27 15.33
CA VAL A 44 -19.60 3.07 16.15
C VAL A 44 -19.30 1.86 15.26
N PHE A 45 -20.05 1.69 14.17
CA PHE A 45 -19.83 0.63 13.21
C PHE A 45 -18.44 0.70 12.59
N PHE A 46 -18.04 1.87 12.10
CA PHE A 46 -16.74 2.07 11.49
C PHE A 46 -15.59 1.71 12.44
N ARG A 47 -15.68 2.10 13.71
CA ARG A 47 -14.70 1.72 14.74
C ARG A 47 -14.68 0.22 15.02
N VAL A 48 -15.83 -0.45 15.01
CA VAL A 48 -15.92 -1.91 15.20
C VAL A 48 -15.33 -2.63 13.99
N LEU A 49 -15.68 -2.21 12.78
CA LEU A 49 -15.14 -2.77 11.55
C LEU A 49 -13.61 -2.65 11.52
N LYS A 50 -13.05 -1.49 11.86
CA LYS A 50 -11.59 -1.32 11.98
C LYS A 50 -10.97 -2.36 12.93
N LYS A 51 -11.56 -2.57 14.11
CA LYS A 51 -11.06 -3.58 15.07
C LYS A 51 -11.14 -5.00 14.50
N ILE A 52 -12.21 -5.33 13.79
CA ILE A 52 -12.35 -6.64 13.12
C ILE A 52 -11.24 -6.81 12.09
N LEU A 53 -11.02 -5.81 11.24
CA LEU A 53 -9.96 -5.83 10.22
C LEU A 53 -8.57 -5.95 10.85
N ASP A 54 -8.26 -5.18 11.89
CA ASP A 54 -6.99 -5.28 12.63
C ASP A 54 -6.81 -6.68 13.24
N ASN A 55 -7.87 -7.28 13.79
CA ASN A 55 -7.83 -8.63 14.37
C ASN A 55 -7.66 -9.73 13.31
N LEU A 56 -8.18 -9.58 12.10
CA LEU A 56 -8.04 -10.57 11.02
C LEU A 56 -6.58 -10.81 10.62
N MET A 57 -5.70 -9.84 10.89
CA MET A 57 -4.31 -9.86 10.45
C MET A 57 -3.32 -9.56 11.59
N SER A 58 -3.76 -9.65 12.84
CA SER A 58 -2.94 -9.31 14.01
C SER A 58 -1.68 -10.18 14.15
N ASP A 59 -1.73 -11.42 13.67
CA ASP A 59 -0.62 -12.38 13.64
C ASP A 59 0.36 -12.14 12.47
N LEU A 60 -0.03 -11.33 11.48
CA LEU A 60 0.73 -11.11 10.25
C LEU A 60 1.64 -9.89 10.31
N SER A 61 1.74 -9.22 11.46
CA SER A 61 2.45 -7.94 11.59
C SER A 61 1.99 -6.88 10.57
N CYS A 62 0.75 -6.97 10.11
CA CYS A 62 0.08 -6.00 9.25
C CYS A 62 -0.84 -5.12 10.08
N HIS A 63 -1.14 -3.90 9.62
CA HIS A 63 -2.09 -3.01 10.28
C HIS A 63 -2.87 -2.16 9.28
N VAL A 64 -4.06 -1.71 9.68
CA VAL A 64 -4.86 -0.79 8.88
C VAL A 64 -4.37 0.65 9.11
N ILE A 65 -4.07 1.35 8.01
CA ILE A 65 -3.70 2.78 8.02
C ILE A 65 -4.70 3.61 7.22
N GLU A 66 -4.74 4.90 7.53
CA GLU A 66 -5.59 5.91 6.88
C GLU A 66 -7.06 5.49 6.69
N PRO A 67 -7.70 4.80 7.67
CA PRO A 67 -9.08 4.39 7.49
C PRO A 67 -9.96 5.64 7.47
N SER A 68 -10.84 5.72 6.48
CA SER A 68 -11.81 6.80 6.35
C SER A 68 -13.15 6.26 5.89
N TYR A 69 -14.21 7.01 6.15
CA TYR A 69 -15.52 6.72 5.58
C TYR A 69 -16.24 8.01 5.17
N LYS A 70 -17.09 7.89 4.16
CA LYS A 70 -18.04 8.92 3.72
C LYS A 70 -19.41 8.30 3.60
N CYS A 71 -20.46 9.07 3.92
CA CYS A 71 -21.83 8.63 3.75
C CYS A 71 -22.49 9.42 2.62
N HIS A 72 -23.15 8.72 1.71
CA HIS A 72 -23.86 9.31 0.60
C HIS A 72 -25.31 8.83 0.58
N SER A 73 -26.23 9.77 0.33
CA SER A 73 -27.61 9.46 -0.02
C SER A 73 -27.72 9.33 -1.53
N VAL A 74 -28.12 8.16 -2.00
CA VAL A 74 -28.33 7.83 -3.41
C VAL A 74 -29.82 7.71 -3.62
N GLU A 75 -30.36 8.52 -4.51
CA GLU A 75 -31.75 8.43 -4.93
C GLU A 75 -31.84 7.46 -6.10
N ILE A 76 -32.54 6.34 -5.91
CA ILE A 76 -32.75 5.34 -6.95
C ILE A 76 -34.20 5.44 -7.43
N PRO A 77 -34.44 5.58 -8.75
CA PRO A 77 -35.79 5.50 -9.31
C PRO A 77 -36.46 4.20 -8.82
N GLU A 78 -37.72 4.28 -8.38
CA GLU A 78 -38.53 3.18 -7.80
C GLU A 78 -38.18 2.69 -6.38
N HIS A 79 -36.91 2.79 -5.93
CA HIS A 79 -36.51 2.32 -4.59
C HIS A 79 -36.33 3.43 -3.55
N GLY A 80 -36.51 4.69 -3.96
CA GLY A 80 -36.42 5.84 -3.08
C GLY A 80 -34.98 6.16 -2.66
N LEU A 81 -34.85 6.82 -1.51
CA LEU A 81 -33.57 7.28 -1.00
C LEU A 81 -32.87 6.17 -0.22
N ILE A 82 -31.68 5.77 -0.69
CA ILE A 82 -30.81 4.79 -0.03
C ILE A 82 -29.59 5.51 0.54
N TYR A 83 -29.12 5.09 1.71
CA TYR A 83 -27.88 5.61 2.28
C TYR A 83 -26.79 4.54 2.23
N GLU A 84 -25.63 4.91 1.69
CA GLU A 84 -24.46 4.04 1.61
C GLU A 84 -23.25 4.68 2.29
N LEU A 85 -22.51 3.85 3.03
CA LEU A 85 -21.20 4.16 3.59
C LEU A 85 -20.12 3.66 2.65
N PHE A 86 -19.30 4.57 2.18
CA PHE A 86 -18.11 4.31 1.38
C PHE A 86 -16.93 4.33 2.34
N ILE A 87 -16.35 3.16 2.58
CA ILE A 87 -15.24 2.99 3.51
C ILE A 87 -13.99 2.70 2.70
N ALA A 88 -12.92 3.43 2.97
CA ALA A 88 -11.63 3.25 2.31
C ALA A 88 -10.53 3.15 3.37
N PHE A 89 -9.56 2.27 3.15
CA PHE A 89 -8.44 2.05 4.06
C PHE A 89 -7.26 1.43 3.32
N GLN A 90 -6.07 1.50 3.90
CA GLN A 90 -4.90 0.79 3.40
C GLN A 90 -4.46 -0.29 4.38
N VAL A 91 -3.96 -1.39 3.85
CA VAL A 91 -3.32 -2.47 4.61
C VAL A 91 -1.83 -2.36 4.41
N ASN A 92 -1.10 -2.13 5.50
CA ASN A 92 0.34 -1.90 5.47
C ASN A 92 1.09 -3.05 6.19
N PRO A 93 2.13 -3.65 5.55
CA PRO A 93 2.89 -4.77 6.12
C PRO A 93 3.82 -4.39 7.28
N PHE A 94 3.99 -3.11 7.58
CA PHE A 94 4.99 -2.60 8.51
C PHE A 94 4.35 -2.15 9.83
N ALA A 95 3.53 -3.00 10.47
CA ALA A 95 2.97 -2.70 11.79
C ALA A 95 4.06 -2.55 12.86
N PRO A 96 3.80 -1.86 13.99
CA PRO A 96 4.76 -1.78 15.09
C PRO A 96 5.26 -3.18 15.51
N GLY A 97 6.58 -3.37 15.47
CA GLY A 97 7.20 -4.66 15.78
C GLY A 97 7.37 -5.63 14.61
N TRP A 98 7.01 -5.26 13.37
CA TRP A 98 7.13 -6.12 12.19
C TRP A 98 8.52 -6.73 11.96
N LYS A 99 9.59 -6.00 12.33
CA LYS A 99 10.97 -6.50 12.25
C LYS A 99 11.21 -7.75 13.11
N GLY A 100 10.42 -7.96 14.16
CA GLY A 100 10.48 -9.17 14.97
C GLY A 100 9.97 -10.41 14.22
N ALA A 101 9.07 -10.24 13.25
CA ALA A 101 8.48 -11.35 12.50
C ALA A 101 9.49 -12.08 11.60
N CYS A 102 10.57 -11.40 11.19
CA CYS A 102 11.60 -11.96 10.33
C CYS A 102 12.81 -12.54 11.08
N ASN A 103 12.70 -12.80 12.40
CA ASN A 103 13.67 -13.52 13.23
C ASN A 103 15.13 -13.04 13.09
N GLY A 104 15.35 -11.74 12.87
CA GLY A 104 16.68 -11.17 12.73
C GLY A 104 17.38 -11.46 11.39
N SER A 105 16.67 -11.97 10.39
CA SER A 105 17.19 -12.00 9.02
C SER A 105 17.51 -10.59 8.53
N VAL A 106 18.57 -10.48 7.72
CA VAL A 106 19.01 -9.19 7.14
C VAL A 106 17.99 -8.70 6.10
N ASP A 107 17.26 -9.62 5.47
CA ASP A 107 16.24 -9.34 4.48
C ASP A 107 14.89 -9.94 4.87
N CYS A 108 13.96 -9.06 5.23
CA CYS A 108 12.61 -9.44 5.68
C CYS A 108 11.57 -9.41 4.55
N GLU A 109 12.01 -9.19 3.31
CA GLU A 109 11.17 -8.98 2.13
C GLU A 109 10.16 -10.12 1.91
N ASP A 110 10.65 -11.36 1.87
CA ASP A 110 9.80 -12.54 1.66
C ASP A 110 8.73 -12.67 2.74
N THR A 111 9.11 -12.46 4.01
CA THR A 111 8.17 -12.50 5.14
C THR A 111 7.12 -11.40 5.03
N THR A 112 7.52 -10.16 4.74
CA THR A 112 6.57 -9.04 4.62
C THR A 112 5.64 -9.23 3.41
N ASN A 113 6.16 -9.73 2.29
CA ASN A 113 5.41 -10.00 1.07
C ASN A 113 4.38 -11.13 1.28
N HIS A 114 4.79 -12.22 1.93
CA HIS A 114 3.85 -13.30 2.26
C HIS A 114 2.75 -12.82 3.21
N ASN A 115 3.14 -12.11 4.27
CA ASN A 115 2.19 -11.63 5.28
C ASN A 115 1.14 -10.68 4.69
N ILE A 116 1.52 -9.75 3.82
CA ILE A 116 0.57 -8.80 3.22
C ILE A 116 -0.37 -9.46 2.22
N LEU A 117 0.09 -10.48 1.48
CA LEU A 117 -0.76 -11.30 0.62
C LEU A 117 -1.79 -12.06 1.45
N GLN A 118 -1.33 -12.70 2.53
CA GLN A 118 -2.22 -13.42 3.42
C GLN A 118 -3.23 -12.49 4.12
N ALA A 119 -2.81 -11.26 4.48
CA ALA A 119 -3.70 -10.26 5.05
C ALA A 119 -4.78 -9.83 4.03
N ARG A 120 -4.40 -9.61 2.77
CA ARG A 120 -5.34 -9.35 1.67
C ARG A 120 -6.36 -10.47 1.57
N ASP A 121 -5.90 -11.72 1.47
CA ASP A 121 -6.77 -12.88 1.26
C ASP A 121 -7.77 -13.06 2.41
N ARG A 122 -7.33 -12.84 3.66
CA ARG A 122 -8.23 -12.91 4.84
C ARG A 122 -9.29 -11.81 4.83
N ILE A 123 -8.96 -10.60 4.37
CA ILE A 123 -9.90 -9.49 4.27
C ILE A 123 -10.90 -9.72 3.13
N GLU A 124 -10.43 -10.16 1.97
CA GLU A 124 -11.29 -10.57 0.85
C GLU A 124 -12.27 -11.66 1.29
N GLU A 125 -11.78 -12.68 1.99
CA GLU A 125 -12.60 -13.77 2.50
C GLU A 125 -13.67 -13.28 3.49
N PHE A 126 -13.29 -12.36 4.38
CA PHE A 126 -14.22 -11.77 5.35
C PHE A 126 -15.40 -11.10 4.63
N PHE A 127 -15.15 -10.23 3.64
CA PHE A 127 -16.23 -9.55 2.91
C PHE A 127 -17.01 -10.50 2.00
N ARG A 128 -16.35 -11.46 1.36
CA ARG A 128 -17.02 -12.54 0.61
C ARG A 128 -17.99 -13.33 1.50
N SER A 129 -17.55 -13.64 2.72
CA SER A 129 -18.39 -14.32 3.72
C SER A 129 -19.59 -13.46 4.15
N GLN A 130 -19.41 -12.14 4.28
CA GLN A 130 -20.53 -11.24 4.57
C GLN A 130 -21.60 -11.29 3.47
N ALA A 131 -21.19 -11.25 2.19
CA ALA A 131 -22.10 -11.40 1.06
C ALA A 131 -22.79 -12.77 1.07
N TYR A 132 -22.04 -13.86 1.29
CA TYR A 132 -22.60 -15.21 1.31
C TYR A 132 -23.68 -15.37 2.40
N ILE A 133 -23.39 -14.94 3.63
CA ILE A 133 -24.32 -14.98 4.77
C ILE A 133 -25.59 -14.18 4.46
N PHE A 134 -25.43 -13.05 3.78
CA PHE A 134 -26.55 -12.20 3.36
C PHE A 134 -27.46 -12.91 2.35
N TYR A 135 -26.89 -13.52 1.30
CA TYR A 135 -27.68 -14.25 0.30
C TYR A 135 -28.31 -15.53 0.85
N HIS A 136 -27.68 -16.27 1.77
CA HIS A 136 -28.17 -17.61 2.13
C HIS A 136 -29.08 -17.63 3.37
N ASN A 137 -29.19 -16.52 4.12
CA ASN A 137 -30.05 -16.42 5.30
C ASN A 137 -31.37 -15.67 5.04
N PHE A 138 -32.03 -15.92 3.90
CA PHE A 138 -33.29 -15.26 3.47
C PHE A 138 -34.42 -15.23 4.51
N ASN A 139 -34.41 -16.11 5.53
CA ASN A 139 -35.45 -16.18 6.56
C ASN A 139 -35.28 -15.16 7.72
N LYS A 140 -34.33 -14.23 7.65
CA LYS A 140 -34.13 -13.20 8.67
C LYS A 140 -34.34 -11.80 8.10
N THR A 141 -34.96 -10.92 8.89
CA THR A 141 -35.10 -9.49 8.59
C THR A 141 -33.77 -8.90 8.14
N LEU A 142 -33.78 -8.24 6.99
CA LEU A 142 -32.63 -7.57 6.41
C LEU A 142 -31.98 -6.64 7.44
N PRO A 143 -30.70 -6.85 7.81
CA PRO A 143 -30.00 -5.92 8.67
C PRO A 143 -29.98 -4.54 8.03
N ALA A 144 -30.30 -3.53 8.84
CA ALA A 144 -30.25 -2.12 8.47
C ALA A 144 -28.92 -1.68 7.84
N MET A 145 -27.84 -2.38 8.20
CA MET A 145 -26.49 -2.14 7.76
C MET A 145 -25.88 -3.48 7.34
N HIS A 146 -25.62 -3.62 6.05
CA HIS A 146 -25.06 -4.84 5.46
C HIS A 146 -24.08 -4.47 4.34
N PHE A 147 -23.17 -5.40 4.06
CA PHE A 147 -22.20 -5.26 2.98
C PHE A 147 -22.92 -5.26 1.64
N VAL A 148 -22.58 -4.30 0.77
CA VAL A 148 -23.06 -4.28 -0.61
C VAL A 148 -22.22 -5.25 -1.42
N ASP A 149 -22.85 -6.30 -1.94
CA ASP A 149 -22.14 -7.34 -2.68
C ASP A 149 -21.39 -6.77 -3.91
N HIS A 150 -20.26 -7.39 -4.24
CA HIS A 150 -19.34 -6.93 -5.28
C HIS A 150 -18.80 -5.49 -5.12
N SER A 151 -18.96 -4.87 -3.94
CA SER A 151 -18.46 -3.51 -3.70
C SER A 151 -17.00 -3.42 -3.29
N LEU A 152 -16.37 -4.55 -2.93
CA LEU A 152 -14.97 -4.61 -2.53
C LEU A 152 -14.07 -4.32 -3.73
N GLN A 153 -13.23 -3.29 -3.58
CA GLN A 153 -12.16 -2.94 -4.50
C GLN A 153 -10.83 -3.11 -3.79
N VAL A 154 -9.85 -3.71 -4.48
CA VAL A 154 -8.50 -3.95 -3.96
C VAL A 154 -7.51 -3.49 -5.01
N VAL A 155 -6.62 -2.58 -4.63
CA VAL A 155 -5.57 -2.01 -5.50
C VAL A 155 -4.22 -2.14 -4.80
N ARG A 156 -3.24 -2.72 -5.48
CA ARG A 156 -1.86 -2.80 -5.00
C ARG A 156 -1.17 -1.44 -5.18
N LEU A 157 -0.57 -0.94 -4.11
CA LEU A 157 0.24 0.28 -4.10
C LEU A 157 1.69 -0.10 -3.81
N ASP A 158 2.53 -0.02 -4.83
CA ASP A 158 3.96 -0.24 -4.71
C ASP A 158 4.66 0.99 -4.13
N SER A 159 5.74 0.74 -3.41
CA SER A 159 6.59 1.74 -2.77
C SER A 159 8.07 1.34 -2.91
N CYS A 160 8.94 2.33 -3.09
CA CYS A 160 10.38 2.11 -3.17
C CYS A 160 11.05 2.71 -1.95
N ARG A 161 12.10 2.06 -1.42
CA ARG A 161 12.84 2.60 -0.28
C ARG A 161 13.56 3.90 -0.64
N PRO A 162 13.82 4.80 0.32
CA PRO A 162 14.58 6.02 0.06
C PRO A 162 15.91 5.73 -0.66
N GLY A 163 16.18 6.46 -1.73
CA GLY A 163 17.29 6.25 -2.65
C GLY A 163 16.98 5.32 -3.84
N PHE A 164 15.76 4.78 -3.93
CA PHE A 164 15.31 3.95 -5.05
C PHE A 164 14.05 4.54 -5.71
N GLY A 165 13.81 4.15 -6.95
CA GLY A 165 12.60 4.48 -7.70
C GLY A 165 12.42 3.55 -8.90
N LYS A 166 11.23 3.53 -9.49
CA LYS A 166 10.91 2.80 -10.72
C LYS A 166 11.27 3.66 -11.93
N ASN A 167 11.83 3.03 -12.96
CA ASN A 167 12.08 3.67 -14.25
C ASN A 167 11.84 2.69 -15.40
N GLU A 168 10.60 2.69 -15.90
CA GLU A 168 10.15 1.76 -16.96
C GLU A 168 10.95 1.91 -18.26
N GLY A 169 11.38 3.13 -18.60
CA GLY A 169 12.13 3.41 -19.84
C GLY A 169 13.58 2.95 -19.81
N LEU A 170 14.19 2.86 -18.62
CA LEU A 170 15.59 2.47 -18.46
C LEU A 170 15.76 0.98 -18.17
N HIS A 171 14.74 0.34 -17.57
CA HIS A 171 14.80 -1.05 -17.12
C HIS A 171 13.63 -1.88 -17.69
N SER A 172 13.64 -2.12 -19.00
CA SER A 172 12.63 -2.94 -19.69
C SER A 172 12.52 -4.36 -19.13
N ASN A 173 13.62 -4.89 -18.59
CA ASN A 173 13.70 -6.26 -18.05
C ASN A 173 13.05 -6.36 -16.66
N CYS A 174 12.73 -5.22 -16.06
CA CYS A 174 11.85 -5.12 -14.92
C CYS A 174 11.31 -3.70 -14.76
N ALA A 175 10.19 -3.47 -15.43
CA ALA A 175 9.48 -2.20 -15.38
C ALA A 175 8.89 -1.93 -13.97
N SER A 176 8.65 -2.96 -13.16
CA SER A 176 7.90 -2.88 -11.91
C SER A 176 8.75 -2.74 -10.65
N CYS A 177 10.08 -2.77 -10.73
CA CYS A 177 10.96 -2.82 -9.55
C CYS A 177 11.68 -1.51 -9.27
N CYS A 178 12.16 -1.43 -8.04
CA CYS A 178 12.87 -0.29 -7.50
C CYS A 178 14.36 -0.42 -7.84
N VAL A 179 14.84 0.51 -8.67
CA VAL A 179 16.25 0.63 -9.01
C VAL A 179 16.87 1.81 -8.27
N VAL A 180 18.17 1.73 -8.02
CA VAL A 180 18.89 2.81 -7.34
C VAL A 180 18.80 4.11 -8.15
N CYS A 181 18.48 5.23 -7.49
CA CYS A 181 18.42 6.53 -8.15
C CYS A 181 19.79 6.89 -8.73
N SER A 182 19.81 7.36 -9.98
CA SER A 182 21.03 7.76 -10.68
C SER A 182 21.59 9.08 -10.14
N PRO A 183 22.88 9.42 -10.41
CA PRO A 183 23.40 10.76 -10.19
C PRO A 183 22.47 11.81 -10.82
N ALA A 184 22.47 13.01 -10.23
CA ALA A 184 21.53 14.08 -10.50
C ALA A 184 20.06 13.78 -10.09
N THR A 185 19.80 12.69 -9.36
CA THR A 185 18.47 12.37 -8.81
C THR A 185 18.52 11.88 -7.37
N PHE A 186 17.41 11.98 -6.64
CA PHE A 186 17.28 11.53 -5.26
C PHE A 186 15.85 11.06 -4.97
N SER A 187 15.67 10.19 -3.98
CA SER A 187 14.35 9.76 -3.50
C SER A 187 14.33 9.83 -1.97
N PRO A 188 13.61 10.79 -1.36
CA PRO A 188 13.69 11.02 0.08
C PRO A 188 12.82 10.10 0.93
N ASP A 189 11.77 9.55 0.34
CA ASP A 189 10.70 8.83 1.03
C ASP A 189 10.37 7.52 0.31
N VAL A 190 9.18 6.98 0.57
CA VAL A 190 8.71 5.69 0.03
C VAL A 190 8.15 5.79 -1.41
N ASN A 191 8.34 6.93 -2.08
CA ASN A 191 7.85 7.17 -3.42
C ASN A 191 8.54 6.26 -4.46
N VAL A 192 7.80 5.93 -5.51
CA VAL A 192 8.27 5.08 -6.62
C VAL A 192 9.02 5.87 -7.69
N THR A 193 9.33 7.15 -7.49
CA THR A 193 9.99 7.99 -8.50
C THR A 193 11.22 8.69 -7.93
N CYS A 194 12.33 8.65 -8.67
CA CYS A 194 13.50 9.46 -8.37
C CYS A 194 13.26 10.89 -8.85
N GLN A 195 13.41 11.86 -7.94
CA GLN A 195 13.26 13.28 -8.21
C GLN A 195 14.58 13.88 -8.71
N THR A 196 14.53 14.88 -9.58
CA THR A 196 15.74 15.51 -10.11
C THR A 196 16.40 16.41 -9.06
N CYS A 197 17.71 16.27 -8.87
CA CYS A 197 18.55 17.12 -8.04
C CYS A 197 20.00 17.13 -8.58
N VAL A 198 20.32 18.12 -9.42
CA VAL A 198 21.59 18.19 -10.17
C VAL A 198 22.83 18.30 -9.27
N SER A 199 22.68 18.75 -8.03
CA SER A 199 23.78 18.90 -7.07
C SER A 199 24.27 17.57 -6.47
N VAL A 200 23.51 16.48 -6.65
CA VAL A 200 23.87 15.14 -6.19
C VAL A 200 24.63 14.41 -7.28
N LEU A 201 25.85 13.95 -6.99
CA LEU A 201 26.67 13.18 -7.93
C LEU A 201 26.78 11.69 -7.56
N THR A 202 26.11 11.27 -6.49
CA THR A 202 26.13 9.90 -5.97
C THR A 202 24.85 9.15 -6.30
N TYR A 203 24.97 7.86 -6.58
CA TYR A 203 23.81 6.97 -6.68
C TYR A 203 23.08 6.84 -5.34
N GLY A 204 21.76 6.69 -5.39
CA GLY A 204 20.94 6.36 -4.23
C GLY A 204 20.79 7.47 -3.20
N ALA A 205 20.88 8.74 -3.62
CA ALA A 205 20.73 9.84 -2.70
C ALA A 205 19.32 9.90 -2.09
N LYS A 206 19.29 10.17 -0.78
CA LYS A 206 18.06 10.26 0.02
C LYS A 206 17.66 11.70 0.35
N SER A 207 18.47 12.66 -0.06
CA SER A 207 18.18 14.08 0.13
C SER A 207 18.86 14.88 -0.97
N CYS A 208 18.25 15.99 -1.32
CA CYS A 208 18.85 16.99 -2.18
C CYS A 208 19.50 18.06 -1.30
N PRO A 209 20.83 18.27 -1.37
CA PRO A 209 21.46 19.37 -0.67
C PRO A 209 20.83 20.68 -1.14
N GLN A 210 20.31 21.49 -0.20
CA GLN A 210 19.92 22.85 -0.55
C GLN A 210 21.20 23.58 -0.98
N THR A 211 21.24 24.02 -2.23
CA THR A 211 22.20 25.05 -2.63
C THR A 211 21.90 26.25 -1.75
N SER A 212 22.79 26.53 -0.80
CA SER A 212 22.77 27.79 -0.06
C SER A 212 22.82 28.90 -1.11
N ASN A 213 21.70 29.58 -1.32
CA ASN A 213 21.68 30.87 -2.00
C ASN A 213 22.42 31.87 -1.09
N LYS A 214 23.75 31.75 -1.02
CA LYS A 214 24.60 32.90 -0.77
C LYS A 214 24.56 33.71 -2.05
N ASN A 215 23.51 34.54 -2.18
CA ASN A 215 23.47 35.78 -2.94
C ASN A 215 22.02 36.26 -3.01
N GLN A 216 21.52 36.84 -1.91
CA GLN A 216 20.50 37.88 -1.99
C GLN A 216 20.38 38.60 -0.64
N GLN A 217 20.88 39.84 -0.63
CA GLN A 217 20.30 41.06 -0.06
C GLN A 217 21.22 41.87 0.86
N TYR A 218 21.60 43.02 0.28
CA TYR A 218 22.10 44.30 0.81
C TYR A 218 23.46 44.33 1.54
#